data_AF-A0A2D5Y4B9-F1
#
_entry.id   AF-A0A2D5Y4B9-F1
#
_cell.length_a   1.000
_cell.length_b   1.000
_cell.length_c   1.000
_cell.angle_alpha   90.00
_cell.angle_beta   90.00
_cell.angle_gamma   90.00
#
_symmetry.space_group_name_H-M   'P 1'
#
loop_
_entity.id
_entity.type
_entity.pdbx_description
1 polymer ?
#
loop_
_entity_poly.entity_id
_entity_poly.type
_entity_poly.pdbx_seq_one_letter_code
_entity_poly.pdbx_strand_id
1 'polypeptide(L)' 'MVYVIGIVGFVAGFCAGQMLLYVLLRHKTQEELLSDPYLKWKYGGLNWILALLGAYGAVELYYEYLSLAG' A
#
# COMPACT_ATOMS: atom_id res chain seq x y z
N MET A 1 -14.92 12.58 -8.15
CA MET A 1 -14.45 11.37 -8.84
C MET A 1 -13.00 11.06 -8.50
N VAL A 2 -12.06 12.00 -8.68
CA VAL A 2 -10.64 11.82 -8.29
C VAL A 2 -10.44 11.31 -6.86
N TYR A 3 -11.15 11.87 -5.86
CA TYR A 3 -11.06 11.40 -4.47
C TYR A 3 -11.49 9.94 -4.29
N VAL A 4 -12.51 9.49 -5.02
CA VAL A 4 -12.99 8.10 -4.95
C VAL A 4 -11.93 7.17 -5.54
N ILE A 5 -11.38 7.52 -6.70
CA ILE A 5 -10.29 6.77 -7.32
C ILE A 5 -9.06 6.70 -6.41
N GLY A 6 -8.69 7.82 -5.77
CA GLY A 6 -7.60 7.87 -4.80
C GLY A 6 -7.85 6.94 -3.60
N ILE A 7 -9.08 6.90 -3.06
CA ILE A 7 -9.44 5.98 -1.96
C ILE A 7 -9.36 4.53 -2.43
N VAL A 8 -9.88 4.21 -3.62
CA VAL A 8 -9.81 2.84 -4.17
C VAL A 8 -8.35 2.42 -4.38
N GLY A 9 -7.53 3.29 -4.98
CA GLY A 9 -6.09 3.06 -5.15
C GLY A 9 -5.36 2.91 -3.82
N PHE A 10 -5.72 3.71 -2.82
CA PHE A 10 -5.17 3.62 -1.47
C PHE A 10 -5.47 2.26 -0.83
N VAL A 11 -6.73 1.83 -0.84
CA VAL A 11 -7.15 0.54 -0.26
C VAL A 11 -6.50 -0.62 -1.02
N ALA A 12 -6.47 -0.58 -2.35
CA ALA A 12 -5.80 -1.59 -3.15
C ALA A 12 -4.29 -1.66 -2.85
N GLY A 13 -3.62 -0.51 -2.79
CA GLY A 13 -2.21 -0.40 -2.41
C GLY A 13 -1.93 -0.90 -0.99
N PHE A 14 -2.83 -0.61 -0.05
CA PHE A 14 -2.75 -1.12 1.32
C PHE A 14 -2.89 -2.65 1.36
N CYS A 15 -3.86 -3.22 0.65
CA CYS A 15 -4.01 -4.68 0.55
C CYS A 15 -2.78 -5.34 -0.09
N ALA A 16 -2.22 -4.74 -1.14
CA ALA A 16 -0.99 -5.21 -1.77
C ALA A 16 0.20 -5.14 -0.81
N GLY A 17 0.30 -4.07 -0.01
CA GLY A 17 1.32 -3.96 1.03
C GLY A 17 1.18 -5.01 2.12
N GLN A 18 -0.05 -5.31 2.57
CA GLN A 18 -0.29 -6.39 3.52
C GLN A 18 0.11 -7.76 2.95
N MET A 19 -0.18 -8.00 1.67
CA MET A 19 0.23 -9.23 0.99
C MET A 19 1.76 -9.34 0.88
N LEU A 20 2.46 -8.23 0.58
CA LEU A 20 3.92 -8.19 0.58
C LEU A 20 4.48 -8.48 1.98
N LEU A 21 3.90 -7.85 3.01
CA LEU A 21 4.30 -8.08 4.40
C LEU A 21 4.10 -9.54 4.81
N TYR A 22 2.99 -10.16 4.40
CA TYR A 22 2.75 -11.58 4.64
C TYR A 22 3.88 -12.44 4.07
N VAL A 23 4.34 -12.15 2.84
CA VAL A 23 5.45 -12.89 2.22
C VAL A 23 6.78 -12.62 2.93
N LEU A 24 7.08 -11.36 3.26
CA LEU A 24 8.35 -10.98 3.90
C LEU A 24 8.47 -11.48 5.34
N LEU A 25 7.35 -11.53 6.07
CA LEU A 25 7.30 -11.90 7.47
C LEU A 25 6.93 -13.37 7.69
N ARG A 26 6.69 -14.17 6.63
CA ARG A 26 6.29 -15.58 6.74
C ARG A 26 7.25 -16.47 7.53
N HIS A 27 8.50 -16.04 7.67
CA HIS A 27 9.57 -16.77 8.38
C HIS A 27 9.86 -16.23 9.78
N LYS A 28 9.14 -15.20 10.21
CA LYS A 28 9.29 -14.58 11.54
C LYS A 28 8.25 -15.15 12.49
N THR A 29 8.67 -15.44 13.72
CA THR A 29 7.72 -15.90 14.75
C THR A 29 6.90 -14.72 15.26
N GLN A 30 5.72 -15.01 15.81
CA GLN A 30 4.85 -13.98 16.36
C GLN A 30 5.51 -13.24 17.53
N GLU A 31 6.33 -13.92 18.33
CA GLU A 31 7.10 -13.31 19.41
C GLU A 31 8.12 -12.30 18.90
N GLU A 32 8.90 -12.63 17.86
CA GLU A 32 9.85 -11.70 17.23
C GLU A 32 9.16 -10.44 16.70
N LEU A 33 7.98 -10.62 16.09
CA LEU A 33 7.18 -9.50 15.56
C LEU A 33 6.63 -8.57 16.65
N LEU A 34 6.34 -9.12 17.83
CA LEU A 34 5.79 -8.37 18.95
C LEU A 34 6.86 -7.69 19.79
N SER A 35 8.02 -8.34 19.95
CA SER A 35 9.13 -7.86 20.78
C SER A 35 10.00 -6.82 20.10
N ASP A 36 10.06 -6.80 18.77
CA ASP A 36 10.91 -5.88 18.02
C ASP A 36 10.13 -4.65 17.48
N PRO A 37 10.25 -3.47 18.13
CA PRO A 37 9.60 -2.26 17.67
C PRO A 37 10.17 -1.73 16.33
N TYR A 38 11.42 -2.04 15.98
CA TYR A 38 12.00 -1.64 14.71
C TYR A 38 11.33 -2.38 13.54
N LEU A 39 11.03 -3.67 13.71
CA LEU A 39 10.20 -4.41 12.75
C LEU A 39 8.84 -3.73 12.54
N LYS A 40 8.14 -3.35 13.62
CA LYS A 40 6.83 -2.70 13.50
C LYS A 40 6.87 -1.41 12.68
N TRP A 41 7.84 -0.54 12.94
CA TRP A 41 7.97 0.74 12.22
C TRP A 41 8.42 0.54 10.78
N LYS A 42 9.38 -0.36 10.53
CA LYS A 42 9.90 -0.63 9.19
C LYS A 42 8.83 -1.23 8.27
N TYR A 43 8.14 -2.27 8.74
CA TYR A 43 7.15 -2.99 7.93
C TYR A 43 5.81 -2.25 7.88
N GLY A 44 5.40 -1.61 8.96
CA GLY A 44 4.26 -0.69 8.94
C GLY A 44 4.48 0.45 7.94
N GLY A 45 5.64 1.10 7.98
CA GLY A 45 6.01 2.15 7.04
C GLY A 45 6.01 1.68 5.59
N LEU A 46 6.53 0.48 5.31
CA LEU A 46 6.51 -0.11 3.98
C LEU A 46 5.08 -0.26 3.43
N ASN A 47 4.15 -0.73 4.26
CA ASN A 47 2.75 -0.87 3.86
C ASN A 47 2.09 0.50 3.59
N TRP A 48 2.37 1.50 4.42
CA TRP A 48 1.87 2.86 4.21
C TRP A 48 2.41 3.49 2.93
N ILE A 49 3.69 3.26 2.60
CA ILE A 49 4.29 3.70 1.33
C ILE A 49 3.54 3.06 0.16
N LEU A 50 3.27 1.75 0.21
CA LEU A 50 2.53 1.07 -0.85
C LEU A 50 1.09 1.55 -0.99
N ALA A 51 0.42 1.87 0.12
CA ALA A 51 -0.91 2.47 0.09
C ALA A 51 -0.91 3.85 -0.58
N LEU A 52 0.05 4.72 -0.23
CA LEU A 52 0.19 6.04 -0.85
C LEU A 52 0.56 5.95 -2.34
N LEU A 53 1.45 5.02 -2.71
CA LEU A 53 1.78 4.76 -4.11
C LEU A 53 0.58 4.24 -4.91
N GLY A 54 -0.22 3.35 -4.32
CA GLY A 54 -1.46 2.88 -4.93
C GLY A 54 -2.46 4.00 -5.16
N ALA A 55 -2.63 4.91 -4.19
CA ALA A 55 -3.49 6.09 -4.32
C ALA A 55 -3.01 7.01 -5.44
N TYR A 56 -1.70 7.34 -5.45
CA TYR A 56 -1.08 8.18 -6.46
C TYR A 56 -1.20 7.57 -7.85
N GLY A 57 -0.81 6.31 -8.02
CA GLY A 57 -0.86 5.63 -9.31
C GLY A 57 -2.28 5.49 -9.86
N ALA A 58 -3.28 5.22 -9.01
CA ALA A 58 -4.67 5.16 -9.46
C ALA A 58 -5.19 6.53 -9.95
N VAL A 59 -4.82 7.61 -9.27
CA VAL A 59 -5.18 8.98 -9.67
C VAL A 59 -4.48 9.35 -10.98
N GLU A 60 -3.20 9.02 -11.13
CA GLU A 60 -2.44 9.31 -12.35
C GLU A 60 -3.02 8.58 -13.57
N LEU A 61 -3.31 7.28 -13.43
CA LEU A 61 -3.97 6.49 -14.48
C LEU A 61 -5.34 7.04 -14.86
N TYR A 62 -6.07 7.58 -13.89
CA TYR A 62 -7.37 8.21 -14.15
C TYR A 62 -7.23 9.53 -14.92
N TYR A 63 -6.22 10.35 -14.62
CA TYR A 63 -5.94 11.55 -15.41
C TYR A 63 -5.50 11.21 -16.82
N GLU A 64 -4.64 10.21 -16.99
CA GLU A 64 -4.22 9.74 -18.30
C GLU A 64 -5.42 9.23 -19.11
N TYR A 65 -6.29 8.42 -18.51
CA TYR A 65 -7.55 7.98 -19.14
C TYR A 65 -8.43 9.15 -19.58
N LEU A 66 -8.62 10.16 -18.73
CA LEU A 66 -9.40 11.35 -19.08
C LEU A 66 -8.76 12.15 -20.23
N SER A 67 -7.43 12.23 -20.27
CA SER A 67 -6.69 12.94 -21.32
C SER A 67 -6.79 12.25 -22.69
N LEU A 68 -6.89 10.92 -22.71
CA LEU A 68 -7.05 10.11 -23.93
C LEU A 68 -8.49 10.04 -24.43
N ALA A 69 -9.47 10.32 -23.56
CA ALA A 69 -10.90 10.22 -23.87
C ALA A 69 -11.55 11.55 -24.30
N GLY A 70 -10.81 12.66 -24.27
CA GLY A 70 -11.24 14.00 -24.74
C GLY A 70 -10.69 14.34 -26.11
#